data_AF-A0A0F8VZY8-F1
#
_entry.id   AF-A0A0F8VZY8-F1
#
_cell.length_a   1.000
_cell.length_b   1.000
_cell.length_c   1.000
_cell.angle_alpha   90.00
_cell.angle_beta   90.00
_cell.angle_gamma   90.00
#
_symmetry.space_group_name_H-M   'P 1'
#
loop_
_entity.id
_entity.type
_entity.pdbx_description
1 polymer ?
#
loop_
_entity_poly.entity_id
_entity_poly.type
_entity_poly.pdbx_seq_one_letter_code
_entity_poly.pdbx_strand_id
1 'polypeptide(L)'
;MKQIKCHWLSKIPGIEKRGKRKAWVQNIDIVPTLLDYLGFGIKNYGFDGKNLRPVIASDKSINDYVFSLQDTLRSTNNEQHKLIYDNGSKKFSLFDLNNDKNEKENLYNFEEKISEA
;
A
#
# COMPACT_ATOMS: atom_id res chain seq x y z
N MET A 1 7.69 7.87 -12.67
CA MET A 1 8.07 8.12 -11.25
C MET A 1 8.41 6.76 -10.64
N LYS A 2 9.44 6.59 -9.80
CA LYS A 2 9.84 5.24 -9.37
C LYS A 2 8.89 4.72 -8.29
N GLN A 3 8.35 3.51 -8.45
CA GLN A 3 7.51 2.85 -7.45
C GLN A 3 8.24 2.78 -6.10
N ILE A 4 7.61 3.29 -5.03
CA ILE A 4 8.14 3.19 -3.67
C ILE A 4 7.88 1.76 -3.18
N LYS A 5 8.85 0.89 -3.41
CA LYS A 5 8.81 -0.50 -2.97
C LYS A 5 10.06 -0.81 -2.17
N CYS A 6 9.87 -1.14 -0.90
CA CYS A 6 10.95 -1.54 0.00
C CYS A 6 11.01 -3.07 0.11
N HIS A 7 12.22 -3.60 0.24
CA HIS A 7 12.41 -4.99 0.60
C HIS A 7 12.25 -5.14 2.11
N TRP A 8 11.40 -6.06 2.54
CA TRP A 8 11.26 -6.43 3.94
C TRP A 8 11.57 -7.91 4.10
N LEU A 9 12.46 -8.23 5.02
CA LEU A 9 12.81 -9.60 5.40
C LEU A 9 12.70 -9.74 6.91
N SER A 10 12.03 -10.79 7.36
CA SER A 10 11.87 -11.12 8.77
C SER A 10 12.23 -12.58 9.03
N LYS A 11 12.97 -12.84 10.10
CA LYS A 11 13.18 -14.18 10.65
C LYS A 11 12.48 -14.26 12.00
N ILE A 12 11.46 -15.11 12.09
CA ILE A 12 10.63 -15.24 13.29
C ILE A 12 10.82 -16.65 13.85
N PRO A 13 11.38 -16.81 15.07
CA PRO A 13 11.49 -18.11 15.72
C PRO A 13 10.11 -18.78 15.86
N GLY A 14 10.04 -20.10 15.66
CA GLY A 14 8.79 -20.87 15.71
C GLY A 14 7.94 -20.81 14.44
N ILE A 15 8.34 -20.03 13.42
CA ILE A 15 7.70 -20.05 12.10
C ILE A 15 8.60 -20.82 11.13
N GLU A 16 8.26 -22.09 10.90
CA GLU A 16 9.07 -22.97 10.05
C GLU A 16 8.90 -22.69 8.55
N LYS A 17 7.71 -22.20 8.15
CA LYS A 17 7.39 -21.96 6.75
C LYS A 17 8.06 -20.70 6.21
N ARG A 18 9.25 -20.89 5.65
CA ARG A 18 9.96 -19.87 4.86
C ARG A 18 9.26 -19.63 3.52
N GLY A 19 9.47 -18.45 2.95
CA GLY A 19 9.07 -18.18 1.58
C GLY A 19 8.81 -16.69 1.32
N LYS A 20 8.68 -16.36 0.05
CA LYS A 20 8.25 -15.03 -0.38
C LYS A 20 6.74 -14.87 -0.13
N ARG A 21 6.33 -13.65 0.17
CA ARG A 21 4.94 -13.23 0.27
C ARG A 21 4.63 -12.23 -0.82
N LYS A 22 3.46 -12.35 -1.44
CA LYS A 22 2.98 -11.46 -2.50
C LYS A 22 1.96 -10.44 -1.99
N ALA A 23 1.34 -10.70 -0.84
CA ALA A 23 0.36 -9.80 -0.24
C ALA A 23 0.94 -8.38 -0.07
N TRP A 24 0.07 -7.39 -0.27
CA TRP A 24 0.42 -5.99 -0.12
C TRP A 24 0.51 -5.61 1.36
N VAL A 25 1.61 -4.97 1.72
CA VAL A 25 1.93 -4.58 3.11
C VAL A 25 2.53 -3.18 3.13
N GLN A 26 2.42 -2.52 4.27
CA GLN A 26 2.95 -1.17 4.50
C GLN A 26 3.92 -1.17 5.68
N ASN A 27 4.79 -0.16 5.75
CA ASN A 27 5.70 0.04 6.87
C ASN A 27 4.96 0.18 8.22
N ILE A 28 3.77 0.79 8.22
CA ILE A 28 2.94 0.97 9.42
C ILE A 28 2.39 -0.34 9.98
N ASP A 29 2.41 -1.43 9.22
CA ASP A 29 1.96 -2.75 9.65
C ASP A 29 2.95 -3.45 10.60
N ILE A 30 4.21 -2.97 10.65
CA ILE A 30 5.27 -3.59 11.44
C ILE A 30 4.98 -3.49 12.95
N VAL A 31 4.60 -2.31 13.44
CA VAL A 31 4.37 -2.06 14.87
C VAL A 31 3.23 -2.94 15.44
N PRO A 32 2.00 -2.95 14.88
CA PRO A 32 0.95 -3.83 15.39
C PRO A 32 1.34 -5.31 15.29
N THR A 33 2.10 -5.71 14.27
CA THR A 33 2.59 -7.09 14.16
C THR A 33 3.54 -7.46 15.31
N LEU A 34 4.50 -6.60 15.64
CA LEU A 34 5.46 -6.86 16.70
C LEU A 34 4.78 -6.96 18.06
N LEU A 35 3.88 -6.02 18.38
CA LEU A 35 3.14 -6.03 19.65
C LEU A 35 2.28 -7.29 19.81
N ASP A 36 1.69 -7.77 18.72
CA ASP A 36 0.90 -9.01 18.75
C ASP A 36 1.79 -10.26 18.96
N TYR A 37 2.99 -10.32 18.36
CA TYR A 37 3.94 -11.39 18.67
C TYR A 37 4.44 -11.36 20.13
N LEU A 38 4.50 -10.18 20.74
CA LEU A 38 4.89 -9.99 22.14
C LEU A 38 3.73 -10.25 23.13
N GLY A 39 2.51 -10.47 22.64
CA GLY A 39 1.35 -10.79 23.48
C GLY A 39 0.63 -9.59 24.10
N PHE A 40 0.91 -8.35 23.66
CA PHE A 40 0.24 -7.16 24.20
C PHE A 40 -1.20 -6.99 23.71
N GLY A 41 -1.58 -7.67 22.62
CA GLY A 41 -2.84 -7.43 21.91
C GLY A 41 -2.87 -6.03 21.27
N ILE A 42 -3.63 -5.85 20.19
CA ILE A 42 -3.55 -4.61 19.39
C ILE A 42 -4.86 -3.83 19.25
N LYS A 43 -5.99 -4.38 19.69
CA LYS A 43 -7.33 -3.82 19.41
C LYS A 43 -7.56 -2.42 19.99
N ASN A 44 -6.88 -2.06 21.08
CA ASN A 44 -7.16 -0.83 21.83
C ASN A 44 -6.22 0.34 21.50
N TYR A 45 -5.30 0.16 20.55
CA TYR A 45 -4.24 1.14 20.29
C TYR A 45 -4.51 2.06 19.10
N GLY A 46 -5.59 1.84 18.34
CA GLY A 46 -5.98 2.71 17.23
C GLY A 46 -4.97 2.74 16.08
N PHE A 47 -4.28 1.65 15.80
CA PHE A 47 -3.33 1.58 14.69
C PHE A 47 -4.06 1.61 13.34
N ASP A 48 -3.58 2.44 12.42
CA ASP A 48 -3.98 2.40 11.00
C ASP A 48 -3.41 1.17 10.28
N GLY A 49 -2.24 0.71 10.73
CA GLY A 49 -1.60 -0.50 10.23
C GLY A 49 -2.28 -1.77 10.71
N LYS A 50 -2.12 -2.86 9.95
CA LYS A 50 -2.71 -4.16 10.23
C LYS A 50 -1.66 -5.18 10.63
N ASN A 51 -2.11 -6.19 11.38
CA ASN A 51 -1.25 -7.29 11.79
C ASN A 51 -0.89 -8.20 10.60
N LEU A 52 0.41 -8.42 10.40
CA LEU A 52 0.97 -9.20 9.29
C LEU A 52 0.96 -10.71 9.54
N ARG A 53 0.53 -11.20 10.70
CA ARG A 53 0.48 -12.65 10.97
C ARG A 53 -0.25 -13.47 9.89
N PRO A 54 -1.42 -13.05 9.35
CA PRO A 54 -2.08 -13.78 8.27
C PRO A 54 -1.21 -13.87 7.01
N VAL A 55 -0.49 -12.79 6.68
CA VAL A 55 0.47 -12.73 5.57
C VAL A 55 1.65 -13.67 5.84
N ILE A 56 2.26 -13.57 7.03
CA ILE A 56 3.41 -14.38 7.41
C ILE A 56 3.07 -15.88 7.39
N ALA A 57 1.92 -16.27 7.94
CA ALA A 57 1.51 -17.67 8.02
C ALA A 57 1.10 -18.27 6.66
N SER A 58 0.38 -17.50 5.84
CA SER A 58 -0.36 -18.07 4.69
C SER A 58 -0.41 -17.20 3.44
N ASP A 59 0.32 -16.08 3.39
CA ASP A 59 0.24 -15.07 2.31
C ASP A 59 -1.17 -14.52 2.10
N LYS A 60 -2.00 -14.56 3.15
CA LYS A 60 -3.36 -14.03 3.10
C LYS A 60 -3.31 -12.50 3.06
N SER A 61 -3.97 -11.90 2.08
CA SER A 61 -4.08 -10.45 1.97
C SER A 61 -4.76 -9.85 3.21
N ILE A 62 -4.24 -8.72 3.65
CA ILE A 62 -4.80 -7.90 4.73
C ILE A 62 -5.17 -6.49 4.25
N ASN A 63 -4.70 -6.09 3.06
CA ASN A 63 -4.89 -4.77 2.49
C ASN A 63 -5.30 -4.92 1.02
N ASP A 64 -6.41 -4.29 0.63
CA ASP A 64 -6.81 -4.16 -0.77
C ASP A 64 -6.08 -3.00 -1.47
N TYR A 65 -5.66 -2.02 -0.66
CA TYR A 65 -4.98 -0.82 -1.09
C TYR A 65 -3.78 -0.51 -0.20
N VAL A 66 -2.73 0.08 -0.76
CA VAL A 66 -1.61 0.64 0.00
C VAL A 66 -1.41 2.10 -0.33
N PHE A 67 -1.03 2.87 0.67
CA PHE A 67 -0.88 4.32 0.58
C PHE A 67 0.58 4.72 0.67
N SER A 68 0.96 5.76 -0.07
CA SER A 68 2.25 6.43 0.12
C SER A 68 2.12 7.94 -0.05
N LEU A 69 2.95 8.65 0.71
CA LEU A 69 2.98 10.10 0.75
C LEU A 69 4.41 10.54 0.48
N GLN A 70 4.58 11.47 -0.47
CA GLN A 70 5.87 12.08 -0.77
C GLN A 70 5.66 13.54 -1.15
N ASP A 71 6.14 14.46 -0.32
CA ASP A 71 5.94 15.90 -0.50
C ASP A 71 4.45 16.27 -0.72
N THR A 72 4.08 16.86 -1.85
CA THR A 72 2.68 17.17 -2.20
C THR A 72 1.91 15.97 -2.73
N LEU A 73 2.59 14.88 -3.08
CA LEU A 73 1.98 13.71 -3.69
C LEU A 73 1.37 12.80 -2.64
N ARG A 74 0.15 12.36 -2.92
CA ARG A 74 -0.56 11.30 -2.21
C ARG A 74 -0.86 10.22 -3.23
N SER A 75 -0.55 8.96 -2.93
CA SER A 75 -0.89 7.87 -3.83
C SER A 75 -1.52 6.71 -3.11
N THR A 76 -2.37 6.01 -3.84
CA THR A 76 -2.90 4.71 -3.46
C THR A 76 -2.68 3.73 -4.61
N ASN A 77 -2.39 2.48 -4.27
CA ASN A 77 -2.18 1.41 -5.23
C ASN A 77 -3.00 0.20 -4.84
N ASN A 78 -3.57 -0.48 -5.83
CA ASN A 78 -4.00 -1.87 -5.70
C ASN A 78 -3.22 -2.75 -6.69
N GLU A 79 -3.67 -3.98 -6.91
CA GLU A 79 -3.00 -4.90 -7.83
C GLU A 79 -2.94 -4.41 -9.28
N GLN A 80 -3.88 -3.55 -9.69
CA GLN A 80 -4.10 -3.21 -11.10
C GLN A 80 -3.77 -1.76 -11.41
N HIS A 81 -3.98 -0.85 -10.46
CA HIS A 81 -3.96 0.57 -10.71
C HIS A 81 -3.20 1.32 -9.63
N LYS A 82 -2.63 2.45 -10.04
CA LYS A 82 -2.05 3.45 -9.17
C LYS A 82 -2.73 4.79 -9.41
N LEU A 83 -3.29 5.35 -8.36
CA LEU A 83 -3.81 6.72 -8.36
C LEU A 83 -2.85 7.61 -7.60
N ILE A 84 -2.51 8.75 -8.18
CA ILE A 84 -1.72 9.81 -7.56
C ILE A 84 -2.56 11.08 -7.56
N TYR A 85 -2.59 11.77 -6.44
CA TYR A 85 -3.09 13.12 -6.28
C TYR A 85 -1.94 14.04 -5.89
N ASP A 86 -1.71 15.08 -6.67
CA ASP A 86 -0.75 16.13 -6.33
C ASP A 86 -1.48 17.29 -5.65
N ASN A 87 -1.23 17.47 -4.35
CA ASN A 87 -1.85 18.53 -3.56
C ASN A 87 -1.37 19.93 -3.98
N GLY A 88 -0.20 20.05 -4.63
CA GLY A 88 0.35 21.31 -5.13
C GLY A 88 -0.38 21.78 -6.39
N SER A 89 -0.46 20.93 -7.41
CA SER A 89 -1.15 21.26 -8.67
C SER A 89 -2.66 20.96 -8.66
N LYS A 90 -3.18 20.27 -7.63
CA LYS A 90 -4.56 19.80 -7.51
C LYS A 90 -5.00 18.84 -8.63
N LYS A 91 -4.04 18.16 -9.26
CA LYS A 91 -4.28 17.22 -10.36
C LYS A 91 -4.21 15.77 -9.88
N PHE A 92 -4.94 14.91 -10.60
CA PHE A 92 -4.83 13.47 -10.45
C PHE A 92 -4.07 12.86 -11.62
N SER A 93 -3.48 11.70 -11.36
CA SER A 93 -2.90 10.82 -12.37
C SER A 93 -3.26 9.38 -12.05
N LEU A 94 -3.71 8.64 -13.06
CA LEU A 94 -4.13 7.24 -12.94
C LEU A 94 -3.30 6.41 -13.91
N PHE A 95 -2.70 5.33 -13.41
CA PHE A 95 -1.87 4.44 -14.21
C PHE A 95 -2.37 3.00 -14.07
N ASP A 96 -2.39 2.26 -15.17
CA ASP A 96 -2.63 0.81 -15.19
C ASP A 96 -1.29 0.06 -15.03
N LEU A 97 -1.12 -0.61 -13.90
CA LEU A 97 0.11 -1.33 -13.54
C LEU A 97 0.24 -2.69 -14.27
N ASN A 98 -0.83 -3.23 -14.82
CA ASN A 98 -0.79 -4.48 -15.59
C ASN A 98 -0.23 -4.25 -16.98
N ASN A 99 -0.74 -3.21 -17.65
CA ASN A 99 -0.40 -2.89 -19.03
C ASN A 99 0.74 -1.86 -19.15
N ASP A 100 0.91 -0.99 -18.15
CA ASP A 100 1.94 0.05 -18.12
C ASP A 100 2.72 0.07 -16.79
N LYS A 101 3.58 -0.94 -16.62
CA LYS A 101 4.46 -1.07 -15.45
C LYS A 101 5.41 0.12 -15.23
N ASN A 102 5.62 0.96 -16.24
CA ASN A 102 6.53 2.09 -16.18
C ASN A 102 5.81 3.42 -15.92
N GLU A 103 4.48 3.41 -15.74
CA GLU A 103 3.69 4.60 -15.42
C GLU A 103 3.93 5.75 -16.42
N LYS A 104 3.93 5.42 -17.72
CA LYS A 104 4.14 6.33 -18.84
C LYS A 104 2.85 7.02 -19.30
N GLU A 105 1.73 6.30 -19.28
CA GLU A 105 0.45 6.79 -19.78
C GLU A 105 -0.47 7.16 -18.61
N ASN A 106 -0.79 8.45 -18.48
CA ASN A 106 -1.77 8.91 -17.51
C ASN A 106 -3.17 8.74 -18.10
N LEU A 107 -3.96 7.83 -17.53
CA LEU A 107 -5.34 7.53 -17.90
C LEU A 107 -6.36 8.49 -17.27
N TYR A 108 -5.91 9.39 -16.40
CA TYR A 108 -6.80 10.36 -15.77
C TYR A 108 -7.08 11.53 -16.72
N ASN A 109 -8.19 11.44 -17.47
CA ASN A 109 -8.69 12.53 -18.29
C ASN A 109 -9.59 13.48 -17.47
N PHE A 110 -9.19 14.75 -17.38
CA PHE A 110 -10.07 15.84 -16.96
C PHE A 110 -10.96 16.22 -18.15
N GLU A 111 -12.18 15.68 -18.22
CA GLU A 111 -13.25 16.41 -18.91
C GLU A 111 -13.83 17.38 -17.90
N GLU A 112 -13.33 18.61 -17.94
CA GLU A 112 -13.92 19.73 -17.22
C GLU A 112 -15.30 19.99 -17.85
N LYS A 113 -16.34 19.30 -17.35
CA LYS A 113 -17.72 19.74 -17.58
C LYS A 113 -17.88 21.04 -16.82
N ILE A 114 -17.56 22.15 -17.48
CA ILE A 114 -18.01 23.48 -17.08
C ILE A 114 -19.53 23.42 -17.13
N SER A 115 -20.17 23.18 -15.98
CA SER A 115 -21.58 23.48 -15.82
C SER A 115 -21.69 24.99 -15.65
N GLU A 116 -21.92 25.69 -16.76
CA GLU A 116 -22.46 27.05 -16.71
C GLU A 116 -23.81 26.99 -15.97
N ALA A 117 -23.89 27.73 -14.87
CA ALA A 117 -25.11 28.02 -14.12
C ALA A 117 -25.21 29.53 -13.92
#